data_AF-A0A8T9QIV5-F1
#
_entry.id   AF-A0A8T9QIV5-F1
#
_cell.length_a   1.000
_cell.length_b   1.000
_cell.length_c   1.000
_cell.angle_alpha   90.00
_cell.angle_beta   90.00
_cell.angle_gamma   90.00
#
_symmetry.space_group_name_H-M   'P 1'
#
loop_
_entity.id
_entity.type
_entity.pdbx_description
1 polymer ?
#
loop_
_entity_poly.entity_id
_entity_poly.type
_entity_poly.pdbx_seq_one_letter_code
_entity_poly.pdbx_strand_id
1 'polypeptide(L)'
;MSAANSSHCPFMPGRREFLGRAGLGVAGLLLSPGLLESCAPGSARAHIRGTLRGANQATGHKLWKPSQLPAPTRTLRADVVIIGGGVAGLSAKRWLHRHGQHNVLLLELDEQVGGNSAAGRNSTSAFPWGAHYLPLPDPRNTELLDFLRETGTITGTSPSGLPIYNEYHLCHDPEERLHINGHWQTGLVPEMGVPTADREQIARFFQLIEDFRQAKGHDGRDAFMIPVDASSTDEQFRQLDAISLADYLAQHGFTSEYLRWHLDYCCKDDYGTTAQHTSAWAGIHYFASRKGRAHNAESSDVLTWPQGNNFLVEHLRQQAATGILPHTLAYAVEETDAGVSVLAYDAHTHETLRVEARQALLATPQFVTQRLLPDSPGLVPLTLHRAPWVVANLTIDGLPRAPAPRLAGTTSSTAPKPLAT
;
A
#
# COMPACT_ATOMS: atom_id res chain seq x y z
N MET A 1 36.42 -6.80 18.21
CA MET A 1 35.39 -7.68 18.79
C MET A 1 34.57 -6.84 19.75
N SER A 2 33.48 -6.23 19.26
CA SER A 2 32.56 -5.43 20.08
C SER A 2 31.19 -6.09 19.96
N ALA A 3 30.65 -6.51 21.09
CA ALA A 3 29.33 -7.11 21.16
C ALA A 3 28.29 -6.06 20.73
N ALA A 4 27.52 -6.37 19.69
CA ALA A 4 26.31 -5.63 19.36
C ALA A 4 25.38 -5.71 20.57
N ASN A 5 25.22 -4.57 21.25
CA ASN A 5 24.24 -4.42 22.31
C ASN A 5 22.86 -4.56 21.65
N SER A 6 22.26 -5.74 21.76
CA SER A 6 20.88 -5.97 21.36
C SER A 6 19.99 -5.06 22.19
N SER A 7 19.45 -4.02 21.56
CA SER A 7 18.42 -3.15 22.10
C SER A 7 17.28 -4.03 22.63
N HIS A 8 17.13 -4.08 23.95
CA HIS A 8 15.94 -4.64 24.59
C HIS A 8 14.79 -3.69 24.23
N CYS A 9 13.85 -4.17 23.43
CA CYS A 9 12.57 -3.50 23.27
C CYS A 9 11.80 -3.72 24.59
N PRO A 10 11.31 -2.67 25.26
CA PRO A 10 10.59 -2.79 26.54
C PRO A 10 9.24 -3.53 26.38
N PHE A 11 8.84 -3.81 25.13
CA PHE A 11 7.60 -4.47 24.75
C PHE A 11 7.80 -5.85 24.10
N MET A 12 9.02 -6.41 24.09
CA MET A 12 9.30 -7.77 23.60
C MET A 12 9.87 -8.64 24.72
N PRO A 13 9.33 -9.85 24.97
CA PRO A 13 9.94 -10.79 25.90
C PRO A 13 11.36 -11.12 25.44
N GLY A 14 12.32 -11.10 26.36
CA GLY A 14 13.74 -11.36 26.03
C GLY A 14 13.95 -12.76 25.42
N ARG A 15 15.05 -12.97 24.68
CA ARG A 15 15.33 -14.25 23.97
C ARG A 15 15.15 -15.51 24.83
N ARG A 16 15.49 -15.45 26.13
CA ARG A 16 15.31 -16.55 27.09
C ARG A 16 13.84 -16.78 27.47
N GLU A 17 13.05 -15.72 27.55
CA GLU A 17 11.62 -15.76 27.83
C GLU A 17 10.82 -16.22 26.61
N PHE A 18 11.18 -15.75 25.41
CA PHE A 18 10.65 -16.27 24.15
C PHE A 18 10.95 -17.76 23.97
N LEU A 19 12.19 -18.21 24.23
CA LEU A 19 12.53 -19.65 24.16
C LEU A 19 11.85 -20.47 25.26
N GLY A 20 11.62 -19.90 26.45
CA GLY A 20 10.84 -20.54 27.51
C GLY A 20 9.37 -20.71 27.13
N ARG A 21 8.75 -19.67 26.56
CA ARG A 21 7.35 -19.66 26.10
C ARG A 21 7.16 -20.47 24.80
N ALA A 22 8.11 -20.43 23.87
CA ALA A 22 8.12 -21.24 22.66
C ALA A 22 8.43 -22.71 22.96
N GLY A 23 9.26 -23.02 23.96
CA GLY A 23 9.50 -24.38 24.44
C GLY A 23 8.24 -25.00 25.04
N LEU A 24 7.48 -24.22 25.83
CA LEU A 24 6.14 -24.60 26.31
C LEU A 24 5.12 -24.69 25.18
N GLY A 25 5.22 -23.82 24.16
CA GLY A 25 4.37 -23.84 22.96
C GLY A 25 4.62 -25.04 22.05
N VAL A 26 5.88 -25.46 21.86
CA VAL A 26 6.25 -26.63 21.05
C VAL A 26 5.94 -27.94 21.78
N ALA A 27 6.12 -27.99 23.11
CA ALA A 27 5.65 -29.11 23.92
C ALA A 27 4.10 -29.18 23.92
N GLY A 28 3.41 -28.04 23.93
CA GLY A 28 1.95 -27.95 23.82
C GLY A 28 1.42 -28.33 22.43
N LEU A 29 2.12 -27.98 21.35
CA LEU A 29 1.80 -28.34 19.96
C LEU A 29 1.95 -29.84 19.68
N LEU A 30 2.88 -30.52 20.36
CA LEU A 30 3.08 -31.97 20.21
C LEU A 30 2.19 -32.81 21.15
N LEU A 31 1.59 -32.21 22.19
CA LEU A 31 0.79 -32.91 23.20
C LEU A 31 -0.69 -32.49 23.25
N SER A 32 -1.14 -31.55 22.42
CA SER A 32 -2.54 -31.10 22.39
C SER A 32 -3.23 -31.46 21.07
N PRO A 33 -4.14 -32.46 21.07
CA PRO A 33 -5.02 -32.74 19.93
C PRO A 33 -5.91 -31.54 19.52
N GLY A 34 -6.07 -30.53 20.40
CA GLY A 34 -6.95 -29.37 20.21
C GLY A 34 -6.51 -28.36 19.14
N LEU A 35 -5.25 -28.38 18.68
CA LEU A 35 -4.86 -27.54 17.53
C LEU A 35 -5.26 -28.18 16.19
N LEU A 36 -5.45 -29.51 16.15
CA LEU A 36 -6.01 -30.22 15.01
C LEU A 36 -7.55 -30.21 14.99
N GLU A 37 -8.22 -29.92 16.12
CA GLU A 37 -9.68 -29.71 16.14
C GLU A 37 -10.12 -28.53 15.27
N SER A 38 -9.25 -27.53 15.05
CA SER A 38 -9.58 -26.40 14.15
C SER A 38 -9.65 -26.81 12.68
N CYS A 39 -9.07 -27.97 12.33
CA CYS A 39 -9.09 -28.54 10.98
C CYS A 39 -9.91 -29.85 10.90
N ALA A 40 -10.49 -30.32 12.01
CA ALA A 40 -11.30 -31.53 12.03
C ALA A 40 -12.69 -31.28 11.38
N PRO A 41 -13.14 -32.15 10.46
CA PRO A 41 -14.52 -32.14 9.98
C PRO A 41 -15.48 -32.27 11.17
N GLY A 42 -16.36 -31.28 11.37
CA GLY A 42 -17.30 -31.26 12.50
C GLY A 42 -16.87 -30.43 13.71
N SER A 43 -15.81 -29.63 13.61
CA SER A 43 -15.47 -28.66 14.66
C SER A 43 -16.60 -27.65 14.89
N ALA A 44 -16.72 -27.11 16.09
CA ALA A 44 -17.67 -26.03 16.39
C ALA A 44 -17.49 -24.79 15.51
N ARG A 45 -16.34 -24.67 14.81
CA ARG A 45 -15.98 -23.58 13.90
C ARG A 45 -16.22 -23.91 12.42
N ALA A 46 -16.74 -25.09 12.08
CA ALA A 46 -17.02 -25.50 10.70
C ALA A 46 -18.03 -24.57 9.97
N HIS A 47 -18.80 -23.78 10.71
CA HIS A 47 -19.68 -22.75 10.16
C HIS A 47 -18.93 -21.51 9.65
N ILE A 48 -17.69 -21.27 10.10
CA ILE A 48 -16.82 -20.20 9.62
C ILE A 48 -16.26 -20.63 8.27
N ARG A 49 -16.83 -20.09 7.20
CA ARG A 49 -16.38 -20.33 5.83
C ARG A 49 -15.43 -19.22 5.41
N GLY A 50 -14.46 -19.56 4.58
CA GLY A 50 -13.52 -18.59 4.02
C GLY A 50 -12.89 -19.12 2.74
N THR A 51 -12.34 -18.21 1.96
CA THR A 51 -11.54 -18.52 0.77
C THR A 51 -10.26 -17.70 0.85
N LEU A 52 -9.16 -18.28 0.37
CA LEU A 52 -7.93 -17.54 0.16
C LEU A 52 -7.96 -17.00 -1.27
N ARG A 53 -8.05 -15.69 -1.41
CA ARG A 53 -7.84 -15.01 -2.69
C ARG A 53 -6.41 -14.46 -2.72
N GLY A 54 -5.71 -14.66 -3.82
CA GLY A 54 -4.40 -14.11 -4.06
C GLY A 54 -4.28 -13.61 -5.49
N ALA A 55 -3.12 -13.07 -5.84
CA ALA A 55 -2.79 -12.77 -7.24
C ALA A 55 -2.99 -14.02 -8.12
N ASN A 56 -3.29 -13.83 -9.40
CA ASN A 56 -3.43 -14.92 -10.38
C ASN A 56 -2.06 -15.55 -10.72
N GLN A 57 -1.48 -16.24 -9.74
CA GLN A 57 -0.17 -16.89 -9.80
C GLN A 57 -0.14 -17.98 -10.88
N ALA A 58 -1.24 -18.71 -11.09
CA ALA A 58 -1.32 -19.74 -12.12
C ALA A 58 -1.06 -19.16 -13.53
N THR A 59 -1.66 -17.99 -13.83
CA THR A 59 -1.41 -17.29 -15.08
C THR A 59 -0.02 -16.66 -15.07
N GLY A 60 0.35 -15.95 -13.99
CA GLY A 60 1.66 -15.28 -13.89
C GLY A 60 2.86 -16.23 -13.99
N HIS A 61 2.78 -17.46 -13.47
CA HIS A 61 3.84 -18.46 -13.55
C HIS A 61 4.09 -18.98 -14.97
N LYS A 62 3.19 -18.73 -15.92
CA LYS A 62 3.45 -19.01 -17.34
C LYS A 62 4.66 -18.21 -17.86
N LEU A 63 4.97 -17.06 -17.26
CA LEU A 63 6.18 -16.28 -17.54
C LEU A 63 7.49 -17.04 -17.25
N TRP A 64 7.46 -18.12 -16.47
CA TRP A 64 8.66 -18.93 -16.22
C TRP A 64 9.01 -19.86 -17.39
N LYS A 65 8.03 -20.18 -18.24
CA LYS A 65 8.21 -21.05 -19.42
C LYS A 65 7.42 -20.51 -20.61
N PRO A 66 7.73 -19.30 -21.11
CA PRO A 66 6.97 -18.67 -22.19
C PRO A 66 7.01 -19.49 -23.49
N SER A 67 8.04 -20.32 -23.69
CA SER A 67 8.16 -21.25 -24.83
C SER A 67 7.09 -22.35 -24.87
N GLN A 68 6.34 -22.56 -23.78
CA GLN A 68 5.23 -23.51 -23.73
C GLN A 68 3.88 -22.89 -24.14
N LEU A 69 3.84 -21.58 -24.39
CA LEU A 69 2.64 -20.90 -24.86
C LEU A 69 2.45 -21.14 -26.37
N PRO A 70 1.19 -21.26 -26.85
CA PRO A 70 0.93 -21.48 -28.27
C PRO A 70 1.43 -20.30 -29.11
N ALA A 71 1.66 -20.55 -30.40
CA ALA A 71 1.98 -19.48 -31.35
C ALA A 71 0.80 -18.48 -31.45
N PRO A 72 1.06 -17.18 -31.75
CA PRO A 72 0.01 -16.19 -31.88
C PRO A 72 -1.00 -16.56 -32.97
N THR A 73 -2.29 -16.61 -32.63
CA THR A 73 -3.38 -16.93 -33.56
C THR A 73 -3.92 -15.71 -34.30
N ARG A 74 -3.68 -14.50 -33.76
CA ARG A 74 -4.10 -13.23 -34.35
C ARG A 74 -3.17 -12.08 -33.98
N THR A 75 -3.24 -11.01 -34.76
CA THR A 75 -2.51 -9.76 -34.54
C THR A 75 -3.48 -8.59 -34.38
N LEU A 76 -3.33 -7.84 -33.29
CA LEU A 76 -3.99 -6.56 -33.03
C LEU A 76 -3.02 -5.42 -33.32
N ARG A 77 -3.56 -4.25 -33.67
CA ARG A 77 -2.77 -3.03 -33.90
C ARG A 77 -3.29 -1.90 -33.03
N ALA A 78 -2.39 -1.13 -32.44
CA ALA A 78 -2.71 0.04 -31.63
C ALA A 78 -1.65 1.13 -31.84
N ASP A 79 -1.92 2.36 -31.40
CA ASP A 79 -0.89 3.38 -31.33
C ASP A 79 -0.06 3.18 -30.06
N VAL A 80 -0.73 2.90 -28.94
CA VAL A 80 -0.10 2.63 -27.64
C VAL A 80 -0.63 1.33 -27.06
N VAL A 81 0.28 0.49 -26.55
CA VAL A 81 -0.06 -0.65 -25.69
C VAL A 81 0.40 -0.39 -24.26
N ILE A 82 -0.51 -0.50 -23.31
CA ILE A 82 -0.25 -0.38 -21.87
C ILE A 82 -0.26 -1.78 -21.28
N ILE A 83 0.79 -2.16 -20.56
CA ILE A 83 0.88 -3.46 -19.89
C ILE A 83 0.69 -3.26 -18.40
N GLY A 84 -0.41 -3.79 -17.85
CA GLY A 84 -0.83 -3.65 -16.45
C GLY A 84 -2.01 -2.70 -16.28
N GLY A 85 -3.11 -3.21 -15.74
CA GLY A 85 -4.36 -2.50 -15.43
C GLY A 85 -4.47 -2.03 -13.99
N GLY A 86 -3.35 -1.78 -13.31
CA GLY A 86 -3.35 -1.09 -12.01
C GLY A 86 -3.65 0.40 -12.13
N VAL A 87 -3.63 1.11 -10.99
CA VAL A 87 -3.85 2.57 -10.93
C VAL A 87 -2.94 3.32 -11.91
N ALA A 88 -1.66 2.95 -12.04
CA ALA A 88 -0.72 3.59 -12.97
C ALA A 88 -1.16 3.43 -14.44
N GLY A 89 -1.48 2.21 -14.87
CA GLY A 89 -1.88 1.96 -16.26
C GLY A 89 -3.22 2.58 -16.62
N LEU A 90 -4.19 2.54 -15.71
CA LEU A 90 -5.49 3.19 -15.90
C LEU A 90 -5.36 4.72 -15.92
N SER A 91 -4.52 5.30 -15.06
CA SER A 91 -4.26 6.75 -15.05
C SER A 91 -3.60 7.18 -16.36
N ALA A 92 -2.61 6.43 -16.84
CA ALA A 92 -1.98 6.69 -18.14
C ALA A 92 -2.97 6.58 -19.30
N LYS A 93 -3.83 5.54 -19.30
CA LYS A 93 -4.86 5.37 -20.32
C LYS A 93 -5.86 6.53 -20.32
N ARG A 94 -6.33 6.96 -19.14
CA ARG A 94 -7.19 8.14 -18.98
C ARG A 94 -6.49 9.39 -19.51
N TRP A 95 -5.23 9.59 -19.17
CA TRP A 95 -4.45 10.75 -19.63
C TRP A 95 -4.38 10.78 -21.17
N LEU A 96 -4.01 9.66 -21.80
CA LEU A 96 -3.96 9.55 -23.27
C LEU A 96 -5.33 9.83 -23.91
N HIS A 97 -6.39 9.26 -23.34
CA HIS A 97 -7.76 9.45 -23.81
C HIS A 97 -8.17 10.94 -23.78
N ARG A 98 -7.84 11.67 -22.71
CA ARG A 98 -8.12 13.11 -22.60
C ARG A 98 -7.34 13.97 -23.60
N HIS A 99 -6.20 13.47 -24.07
CA HIS A 99 -5.36 14.15 -25.06
C HIS A 99 -5.61 13.67 -26.49
N GLY A 100 -6.78 13.05 -26.74
CA GLY A 100 -7.21 12.65 -28.09
C GLY A 100 -6.58 11.37 -28.61
N GLN A 101 -5.80 10.66 -27.78
CA GLN A 101 -5.23 9.37 -28.15
C GLN A 101 -6.17 8.24 -27.69
N HIS A 102 -6.97 7.75 -28.63
CA HIS A 102 -8.00 6.73 -28.38
C HIS A 102 -7.61 5.32 -28.85
N ASN A 103 -6.62 5.20 -29.74
CA ASN A 103 -6.15 3.90 -30.25
C ASN A 103 -5.17 3.25 -29.26
N VAL A 104 -5.67 2.92 -28.08
CA VAL A 104 -4.88 2.43 -26.94
C VAL A 104 -5.41 1.09 -26.47
N LEU A 105 -4.57 0.06 -26.47
CA LEU A 105 -4.86 -1.22 -25.84
C LEU A 105 -4.23 -1.27 -24.44
N LEU A 106 -4.97 -1.78 -23.45
CA LEU A 106 -4.48 -2.06 -22.11
C LEU A 106 -4.61 -3.56 -21.85
N LEU A 107 -3.52 -4.22 -21.50
CA LEU A 107 -3.47 -5.64 -21.20
C LEU A 107 -3.43 -5.84 -19.68
N GLU A 108 -4.44 -6.50 -19.12
CA GLU A 108 -4.50 -6.86 -17.70
C GLU A 108 -4.51 -8.37 -17.55
N LEU A 109 -3.63 -8.90 -16.70
CA LEU A 109 -3.49 -10.33 -16.45
C LEU A 109 -4.68 -10.92 -15.69
N ASP A 110 -5.26 -10.15 -14.78
CA ASP A 110 -6.39 -10.57 -13.96
C ASP A 110 -7.73 -10.40 -14.70
N GLU A 111 -8.80 -10.95 -14.13
CA GLU A 111 -10.17 -10.78 -14.63
C GLU A 111 -10.63 -9.33 -14.57
N GLN A 112 -10.11 -8.57 -13.60
CA GLN A 112 -10.51 -7.20 -13.33
C GLN A 112 -9.28 -6.31 -13.20
N VAL A 113 -9.42 -5.06 -13.63
CA VAL A 113 -8.42 -4.01 -13.41
C VAL A 113 -8.41 -3.56 -11.94
N GLY A 114 -7.36 -2.86 -11.55
CA GLY A 114 -7.22 -2.21 -10.24
C GLY A 114 -5.94 -2.57 -9.49
N GLY A 115 -5.33 -3.72 -9.79
CA GLY A 115 -4.11 -4.18 -9.13
C GLY A 115 -4.24 -4.18 -7.60
N ASN A 116 -3.34 -3.48 -6.90
CA ASN A 116 -3.37 -3.37 -5.43
C ASN A 116 -4.60 -2.63 -4.87
N SER A 117 -5.40 -1.99 -5.72
CA SER A 117 -6.67 -1.35 -5.37
C SER A 117 -7.89 -2.19 -5.81
N ALA A 118 -7.73 -3.51 -5.96
CA ALA A 118 -8.85 -4.42 -6.21
C ALA A 118 -9.77 -4.53 -4.98
N ALA A 119 -11.04 -4.83 -5.23
CA ALA A 119 -12.05 -5.03 -4.18
C ALA A 119 -12.80 -6.36 -4.35
N GLY A 120 -13.53 -6.72 -3.30
CA GLY A 120 -14.53 -7.78 -3.30
C GLY A 120 -15.85 -7.25 -2.77
N ARG A 121 -16.87 -8.11 -2.81
CA ARG A 121 -18.19 -7.83 -2.25
C ARG A 121 -18.81 -9.11 -1.74
N ASN A 122 -19.56 -9.01 -0.66
CA ASN A 122 -20.43 -10.06 -0.16
C ASN A 122 -21.86 -9.52 0.03
N SER A 123 -22.73 -10.29 0.68
CA SER A 123 -24.11 -9.89 0.96
C SER A 123 -24.23 -8.68 1.90
N THR A 124 -23.18 -8.34 2.64
CA THR A 124 -23.15 -7.26 3.63
C THR A 124 -22.60 -5.97 3.05
N SER A 125 -21.39 -5.99 2.50
CA SER A 125 -20.74 -4.80 1.93
C SER A 125 -19.73 -5.14 0.84
N ALA A 126 -19.29 -4.11 0.12
CA ALA A 126 -18.01 -4.16 -0.56
C ALA A 126 -16.86 -4.08 0.47
N PHE A 127 -15.67 -4.52 0.07
CA PHE A 127 -14.46 -4.45 0.90
C PHE A 127 -13.21 -4.42 0.02
N PRO A 128 -12.14 -3.72 0.43
CA PRO A 128 -10.87 -3.70 -0.29
C PRO A 128 -10.05 -4.98 -0.05
N TRP A 129 -9.24 -5.36 -1.03
CA TRP A 129 -8.21 -6.41 -0.88
C TRP A 129 -6.81 -5.86 -0.57
N GLY A 130 -6.62 -4.55 -0.66
CA GLY A 130 -5.34 -3.88 -0.44
C GLY A 130 -5.52 -2.41 -0.10
N ALA A 131 -5.20 -1.52 -1.05
CA ALA A 131 -5.27 -0.08 -0.84
C ALA A 131 -6.72 0.37 -0.54
N HIS A 132 -6.90 1.00 0.62
CA HIS A 132 -8.23 1.22 1.22
C HIS A 132 -8.52 2.68 1.60
N TYR A 133 -7.54 3.57 1.56
CA TYR A 133 -7.74 5.00 1.74
C TYR A 133 -6.79 5.83 0.85
N LEU A 134 -7.10 7.12 0.74
CA LEU A 134 -6.26 8.15 0.11
C LEU A 134 -6.10 9.33 1.09
N PRO A 135 -4.88 9.68 1.54
CA PRO A 135 -4.66 10.90 2.33
C PRO A 135 -5.14 12.13 1.56
N LEU A 136 -5.57 13.18 2.27
CA LEU A 136 -5.94 14.42 1.59
C LEU A 136 -4.76 14.94 0.75
N PRO A 137 -4.97 15.20 -0.55
CA PRO A 137 -3.91 15.70 -1.43
C PRO A 137 -3.51 17.13 -1.08
N ASP A 138 -2.24 17.44 -1.33
CA ASP A 138 -1.76 18.81 -1.35
C ASP A 138 -2.58 19.66 -2.33
N PRO A 139 -3.07 20.86 -1.96
CA PRO A 139 -3.78 21.77 -2.85
C PRO A 139 -3.06 22.12 -4.16
N ARG A 140 -1.73 21.93 -4.22
CA ARG A 140 -0.90 22.14 -5.41
C ARG A 140 -0.94 20.96 -6.39
N ASN A 141 -1.44 19.79 -5.97
CA ASN A 141 -1.60 18.62 -6.85
C ASN A 141 -2.89 18.75 -7.68
N THR A 142 -2.87 19.64 -8.66
CA THR A 142 -4.05 19.97 -9.46
C THR A 142 -4.61 18.78 -10.23
N GLU A 143 -3.75 17.89 -10.73
CA GLU A 143 -4.19 16.71 -11.50
C GLU A 143 -5.04 15.75 -10.64
N LEU A 144 -4.58 15.46 -9.42
CA LEU A 144 -5.36 14.62 -8.50
C LEU A 144 -6.62 15.33 -8.02
N LEU A 145 -6.56 16.63 -7.73
CA LEU A 145 -7.75 17.40 -7.31
C LEU A 145 -8.81 17.45 -8.41
N ASP A 146 -8.42 17.65 -9.67
CA ASP A 146 -9.34 17.65 -10.80
C ASP A 146 -9.99 16.28 -10.99
N PHE A 147 -9.23 15.20 -10.84
CA PHE A 147 -9.79 13.86 -10.84
C PHE A 147 -10.76 13.65 -9.67
N LEU A 148 -10.44 14.11 -8.46
CA LEU A 148 -11.35 14.02 -7.31
C LEU A 148 -12.64 14.85 -7.48
N ARG A 149 -12.59 15.97 -8.21
CA ARG A 149 -13.80 16.73 -8.61
C ARG A 149 -14.66 15.92 -9.57
N GLU A 150 -14.05 15.30 -10.58
CA GLU A 150 -14.76 14.48 -11.57
C GLU A 150 -15.43 13.25 -10.97
N THR A 151 -14.86 12.68 -9.91
CA THR A 151 -15.45 11.54 -9.19
C THR A 151 -16.49 11.96 -8.14
N GLY A 152 -16.77 13.27 -8.00
CA GLY A 152 -17.67 13.79 -6.96
C GLY A 152 -17.13 13.67 -5.54
N THR A 153 -15.82 13.42 -5.38
CA THR A 153 -15.15 13.37 -4.07
C THR A 153 -14.85 14.78 -3.55
N ILE A 154 -14.54 15.71 -4.44
CA ILE A 154 -14.55 17.14 -4.14
C ILE A 154 -15.84 17.73 -4.70
N THR A 155 -16.67 18.31 -3.83
CA THR A 155 -18.00 18.85 -4.17
C THR A 155 -17.99 20.35 -4.40
N GLY A 156 -16.91 21.03 -3.99
CA GLY A 156 -16.80 22.48 -4.16
C GLY A 156 -15.42 23.02 -3.79
N THR A 157 -15.34 24.35 -3.75
CA THR A 157 -14.16 25.09 -3.30
C THR A 157 -14.64 26.26 -2.45
N SER A 158 -14.02 26.45 -1.28
CA SER A 158 -14.37 27.52 -0.36
C SER A 158 -13.93 28.89 -0.90
N PRO A 159 -14.43 30.02 -0.34
CA PRO A 159 -13.92 31.36 -0.67
C PRO A 159 -12.42 31.53 -0.44
N SER A 160 -11.83 30.74 0.46
CA SER A 160 -10.37 30.70 0.71
C SER A 160 -9.58 29.84 -0.27
N GLY A 161 -10.24 29.25 -1.28
CA GLY A 161 -9.61 28.43 -2.32
C GLY A 161 -9.32 26.99 -1.89
N LEU A 162 -9.85 26.52 -0.74
CA LEU A 162 -9.64 25.16 -0.26
C LEU A 162 -10.70 24.20 -0.80
N PRO A 163 -10.35 22.93 -1.10
CA PRO A 163 -11.32 21.94 -1.52
C PRO A 163 -12.33 21.64 -0.40
N ILE A 164 -13.59 21.44 -0.81
CA ILE A 164 -14.65 20.92 0.05
C ILE A 164 -14.87 19.46 -0.36
N TYR A 165 -14.60 18.52 0.55
CA TYR A 165 -14.75 17.10 0.30
C TYR A 165 -16.17 16.63 0.59
N ASN A 166 -16.61 15.60 -0.13
CA ASN A 166 -17.83 14.88 0.18
C ASN A 166 -17.70 14.22 1.56
N GLU A 167 -18.55 14.61 2.51
CA GLU A 167 -18.51 14.09 3.88
C GLU A 167 -18.68 12.57 3.94
N TYR A 168 -19.39 11.95 2.98
CA TYR A 168 -19.52 10.50 2.90
C TYR A 168 -18.25 9.78 2.42
N HIS A 169 -17.28 10.52 1.88
CA HIS A 169 -15.99 9.97 1.46
C HIS A 169 -14.89 10.23 2.49
N LEU A 170 -15.14 11.01 3.54
CA LEU A 170 -14.21 11.18 4.66
C LEU A 170 -14.37 10.01 5.64
N CYS A 171 -13.25 9.57 6.23
CA CYS A 171 -13.31 8.58 7.30
C CYS A 171 -13.96 9.21 8.54
N HIS A 172 -15.00 8.56 9.07
CA HIS A 172 -15.65 8.95 10.32
C HIS A 172 -15.27 7.99 11.44
N ASP A 173 -15.25 8.52 12.66
CA ASP A 173 -14.74 7.89 13.89
C ASP A 173 -15.15 6.42 14.18
N PRO A 174 -14.29 5.65 14.89
CA PRO A 174 -12.91 5.99 15.26
C PRO A 174 -11.94 5.66 14.13
N GLU A 175 -11.09 6.62 13.76
CA GLU A 175 -10.08 6.45 12.71
C GLU A 175 -9.03 5.40 13.09
N GLU A 176 -8.39 5.58 14.25
CA GLU A 176 -7.32 4.71 14.73
C GLU A 176 -7.19 4.74 16.26
N ARG A 177 -6.71 3.63 16.85
CA ARG A 177 -6.49 3.49 18.28
C ARG A 177 -5.26 2.62 18.58
N LEU A 178 -4.54 2.98 19.63
CA LEU A 178 -3.41 2.23 20.15
C LEU A 178 -3.77 1.56 21.48
N HIS A 179 -3.52 0.24 21.57
CA HIS A 179 -3.54 -0.48 22.84
C HIS A 179 -2.16 -0.45 23.47
N ILE A 180 -2.02 0.28 24.59
CA ILE A 180 -0.75 0.46 25.29
C ILE A 180 -0.99 0.45 26.79
N ASN A 181 -0.11 -0.22 27.54
CA ASN A 181 -0.17 -0.30 29.00
C ASN A 181 -1.54 -0.76 29.54
N GLY A 182 -2.20 -1.69 28.83
CA GLY A 182 -3.51 -2.23 29.20
C GLY A 182 -4.70 -1.32 28.93
N HIS A 183 -4.51 -0.20 28.22
CA HIS A 183 -5.55 0.76 27.91
C HIS A 183 -5.60 1.07 26.41
N TRP A 184 -6.76 1.51 25.93
CA TRP A 184 -6.95 2.01 24.57
C TRP A 184 -6.88 3.54 24.56
N GLN A 185 -5.99 4.12 23.76
CA GLN A 185 -6.01 5.55 23.43
C GLN A 185 -6.44 5.77 21.98
N THR A 186 -6.94 6.96 21.68
CA THR A 186 -7.11 7.45 20.31
C THR A 186 -5.74 7.75 19.69
N GLY A 187 -5.62 7.54 18.37
CA GLY A 187 -4.37 7.77 17.65
C GLY A 187 -3.36 6.64 17.80
N LEU A 188 -2.32 6.67 16.96
CA LEU A 188 -1.22 5.70 16.97
C LEU A 188 0.06 6.18 17.66
N VAL A 189 0.15 7.46 18.03
CA VAL A 189 1.32 8.01 18.73
C VAL A 189 1.22 7.69 20.23
N PRO A 190 2.18 6.96 20.83
CA PRO A 190 2.14 6.63 22.25
C PRO A 190 2.02 7.87 23.15
N GLU A 191 1.01 7.88 24.02
CA GLU A 191 0.76 8.97 24.97
C GLU A 191 0.49 8.45 26.39
N MET A 192 -0.40 7.46 26.52
CA MET A 192 -0.81 6.94 27.82
C MET A 192 0.29 6.18 28.53
N GLY A 193 0.70 6.69 29.71
CA GLY A 193 1.75 6.08 30.53
C GLY A 193 3.16 6.28 30.00
N VAL A 194 3.36 7.16 29.02
CA VAL A 194 4.69 7.50 28.48
C VAL A 194 5.43 8.44 29.46
N PRO A 195 6.70 8.22 29.81
CA PRO A 195 7.47 9.15 30.63
C PRO A 195 7.65 10.53 29.99
N THR A 196 7.89 11.58 30.80
CA THR A 196 8.06 12.95 30.28
C THR A 196 9.22 13.07 29.29
N ALA A 197 10.37 12.45 29.59
CA ALA A 197 11.54 12.49 28.70
C ALA A 197 11.26 11.85 27.33
N ASP A 198 10.43 10.81 27.27
CA ASP A 198 10.01 10.18 26.02
C ASP A 198 9.02 11.07 25.25
N ARG A 199 8.05 11.70 25.94
CA ARG A 199 7.15 12.68 25.33
C ARG A 199 7.90 13.85 24.70
N GLU A 200 8.93 14.35 25.36
CA GLU A 200 9.78 15.42 24.83
C GLU A 200 10.49 14.99 23.53
N GLN A 201 10.97 13.74 23.45
CA GLN A 201 11.56 13.22 22.22
C GLN A 201 10.55 13.02 21.10
N ILE A 202 9.33 12.55 21.41
CA ILE A 202 8.23 12.43 20.46
C ILE A 202 7.86 13.82 19.90
N ALA A 203 7.68 14.81 20.77
CA ALA A 203 7.39 16.18 20.38
C ALA A 203 8.51 16.77 19.50
N ARG A 204 9.78 16.56 19.87
CA ARG A 204 10.94 16.99 19.08
C ARG A 204 10.97 16.33 17.69
N PHE A 205 10.59 15.06 17.60
CA PHE A 205 10.52 14.38 16.30
C PHE A 205 9.42 14.97 15.41
N PHE A 206 8.22 15.19 15.94
CA PHE A 206 7.16 15.80 15.14
C PHE A 206 7.46 17.25 14.77
N GLN A 207 8.16 18.01 15.62
CA GLN A 207 8.67 19.33 15.23
C GLN A 207 9.68 19.23 14.07
N LEU A 208 10.60 18.27 14.10
CA LEU A 208 11.52 18.00 12.99
C LEU A 208 10.77 17.65 11.69
N ILE A 209 9.67 16.90 11.78
CA ILE A 209 8.81 16.62 10.63
C ILE A 209 8.14 17.89 10.09
N GLU A 210 7.66 18.79 10.96
CA GLU A 210 7.13 20.09 10.53
C GLU A 210 8.21 20.92 9.81
N ASP A 211 9.42 20.93 10.35
CA ASP A 211 10.55 21.65 9.74
C ASP A 211 10.86 21.08 8.34
N PHE A 212 10.89 19.75 8.19
CA PHE A 212 11.07 19.11 6.88
C PHE A 212 9.89 19.33 5.92
N ARG A 213 8.66 19.44 6.44
CA ARG A 213 7.48 19.76 5.63
C ARG A 213 7.58 21.15 5.01
N GLN A 214 8.24 22.10 5.68
CA GLN A 214 8.45 23.47 5.17
C GLN A 214 9.79 23.66 4.45
N ALA A 215 10.74 22.74 4.64
CA ALA A 215 12.08 22.83 4.07
C ALA A 215 12.06 22.88 2.54
N LYS A 216 12.96 23.67 1.98
CA LYS A 216 13.21 23.79 0.54
C LYS A 216 14.70 23.61 0.24
N GLY A 217 15.01 22.98 -0.88
CA GLY A 217 16.38 22.93 -1.38
C GLY A 217 16.80 24.21 -2.08
N HIS A 218 18.08 24.29 -2.45
CA HIS A 218 18.61 25.36 -3.31
C HIS A 218 17.95 25.40 -4.69
N ASP A 219 17.35 24.29 -5.12
CA ASP A 219 16.52 24.17 -6.32
C ASP A 219 15.12 24.78 -6.18
N GLY A 220 14.77 25.33 -5.00
CA GLY A 220 13.49 25.98 -4.71
C GLY A 220 12.32 25.02 -4.50
N ARG A 221 12.55 23.71 -4.65
CA ARG A 221 11.55 22.66 -4.45
C ARG A 221 11.46 22.31 -2.97
N ASP A 222 10.29 21.84 -2.55
CA ASP A 222 10.13 21.32 -1.19
C ASP A 222 10.98 20.06 -1.00
N ALA A 223 11.54 19.88 0.20
CA ALA A 223 12.39 18.73 0.52
C ALA A 223 11.69 17.39 0.23
N PHE A 224 10.39 17.30 0.53
CA PHE A 224 9.57 16.11 0.34
C PHE A 224 8.20 16.47 -0.25
N MET A 225 7.81 15.79 -1.34
CA MET A 225 6.55 15.99 -2.06
C MET A 225 5.90 14.69 -2.51
N ILE A 226 4.59 14.78 -2.77
CA ILE A 226 3.83 13.79 -3.54
C ILE A 226 3.29 14.54 -4.78
N PRO A 227 3.68 14.16 -6.01
CA PRO A 227 4.52 13.00 -6.36
C PRO A 227 6.02 13.20 -6.00
N VAL A 228 6.74 12.08 -5.86
CA VAL A 228 8.13 12.06 -5.34
C VAL A 228 9.13 12.81 -6.21
N ASP A 229 8.94 12.81 -7.52
CA ASP A 229 9.75 13.52 -8.53
C ASP A 229 9.66 15.05 -8.42
N ALA A 230 8.63 15.57 -7.75
CA ALA A 230 8.51 16.98 -7.39
C ALA A 230 9.31 17.35 -6.12
N SER A 231 9.88 16.36 -5.42
CA SER A 231 10.76 16.62 -4.27
C SER A 231 12.07 17.25 -4.73
N SER A 232 12.73 17.95 -3.80
CA SER A 232 14.04 18.54 -4.03
C SER A 232 15.10 17.48 -4.34
N THR A 233 15.99 17.82 -5.26
CA THR A 233 17.13 16.98 -5.64
C THR A 233 18.43 17.34 -4.92
N ASP A 234 18.35 18.28 -3.98
CA ASP A 234 19.49 18.75 -3.19
C ASP A 234 20.13 17.61 -2.37
N GLU A 235 21.47 17.58 -2.36
CA GLU A 235 22.24 16.51 -1.71
C GLU A 235 21.95 16.42 -0.20
N GLN A 236 21.70 17.55 0.46
CA GLN A 236 21.37 17.59 1.90
C GLN A 236 20.16 16.73 2.28
N PHE A 237 19.19 16.56 1.37
CA PHE A 237 18.05 15.68 1.56
C PHE A 237 18.34 14.30 0.98
N ARG A 238 18.88 14.21 -0.24
CA ARG A 238 19.12 12.93 -0.92
C ARG A 238 20.06 12.00 -0.14
N GLN A 239 21.02 12.54 0.60
CA GLN A 239 21.92 11.74 1.45
C GLN A 239 21.18 10.94 2.54
N LEU A 240 19.95 11.34 2.92
CA LEU A 240 19.12 10.58 3.87
C LEU A 240 18.72 9.21 3.32
N ASP A 241 18.76 9.01 2.00
CA ASP A 241 18.46 7.73 1.38
C ASP A 241 19.61 6.71 1.55
N ALA A 242 20.81 7.20 1.89
CA ALA A 242 22.01 6.38 2.08
C ALA A 242 22.14 5.76 3.49
N ILE A 243 21.26 6.13 4.42
CA ILE A 243 21.25 5.62 5.80
C ILE A 243 19.86 5.08 6.16
N SER A 244 19.81 4.14 7.11
CA SER A 244 18.53 3.67 7.63
C SER A 244 17.86 4.72 8.51
N LEU A 245 16.53 4.67 8.64
CA LEU A 245 15.80 5.52 9.58
C LEU A 245 16.29 5.27 11.02
N ALA A 246 16.60 4.02 11.37
CA ALA A 246 17.13 3.69 12.70
C ALA A 246 18.50 4.35 12.98
N ASP A 247 19.38 4.41 11.99
CA ASP A 247 20.68 5.08 12.08
C ASP A 247 20.50 6.59 12.20
N TYR A 248 19.61 7.18 11.39
CA TYR A 248 19.27 8.59 11.48
C TYR A 248 18.79 8.97 12.89
N LEU A 249 17.85 8.18 13.45
CA LEU A 249 17.33 8.38 14.80
C LEU A 249 18.44 8.28 15.86
N ALA A 250 19.37 7.34 15.72
CA ALA A 250 20.51 7.20 16.64
C ALA A 250 21.46 8.41 16.55
N GLN A 251 21.80 8.85 15.34
CA GLN A 251 22.68 10.00 15.10
C GLN A 251 22.09 11.31 15.65
N HIS A 252 20.77 11.44 15.66
CA HIS A 252 20.05 12.65 16.13
C HIS A 252 19.58 12.53 17.59
N GLY A 253 20.03 11.50 18.32
CA GLY A 253 19.76 11.35 19.75
C GLY A 253 18.28 11.07 20.07
N PHE A 254 17.54 10.45 19.15
CA PHE A 254 16.21 9.89 19.41
C PHE A 254 16.38 8.49 20.00
N THR A 255 16.45 8.41 21.32
CA THR A 255 16.65 7.18 22.11
C THR A 255 15.37 6.62 22.70
N SER A 256 14.26 7.38 22.68
CA SER A 256 12.97 6.96 23.21
C SER A 256 12.50 5.64 22.59
N GLU A 257 12.20 4.67 23.44
CA GLU A 257 11.71 3.35 23.02
C GLU A 257 10.28 3.43 22.48
N TYR A 258 9.47 4.37 23.00
CA TYR A 258 8.11 4.65 22.51
C TYR A 258 8.12 5.26 21.11
N LEU A 259 8.96 6.27 20.87
CA LEU A 259 9.13 6.85 19.54
C LEU A 259 9.66 5.82 18.55
N ARG A 260 10.70 5.07 18.93
CA ARG A 260 11.29 4.03 18.07
C ARG A 260 10.28 2.93 17.74
N TRP A 261 9.45 2.51 18.69
CA TRP A 261 8.36 1.58 18.45
C TRP A 261 7.36 2.13 17.44
N HIS A 262 6.92 3.39 17.62
CA HIS A 262 5.96 4.03 16.71
C HIS A 262 6.50 4.10 15.28
N LEU A 263 7.75 4.54 15.10
CA LEU A 263 8.36 4.65 13.77
C LEU A 263 8.64 3.28 13.13
N ASP A 264 8.99 2.28 13.93
CA ASP A 264 9.13 0.90 13.44
C ASP A 264 7.79 0.29 13.03
N TYR A 265 6.71 0.62 13.75
CA TYR A 265 5.33 0.28 13.37
C TYR A 265 4.95 0.93 12.04
N CYS A 266 5.19 2.23 11.86
CA CYS A 266 4.91 2.93 10.59
C CYS A 266 5.68 2.28 9.44
N CYS A 267 6.97 2.00 9.62
CA CYS A 267 7.77 1.33 8.58
C CYS A 267 7.19 -0.04 8.18
N LYS A 268 6.66 -0.80 9.14
CA LYS A 268 6.03 -2.10 8.86
C LYS A 268 4.75 -1.91 8.07
N ASP A 269 3.93 -0.94 8.45
CA ASP A 269 2.63 -0.68 7.82
C ASP A 269 2.79 -0.19 6.38
N ASP A 270 3.75 0.71 6.13
CA ASP A 270 3.93 1.36 4.84
C ASP A 270 4.86 0.64 3.87
N TYR A 271 5.90 -0.02 4.40
CA TYR A 271 6.97 -0.62 3.59
C TYR A 271 7.13 -2.12 3.81
N GLY A 272 6.42 -2.71 4.77
CA GLY A 272 6.55 -4.12 5.12
C GLY A 272 7.91 -4.47 5.73
N THR A 273 8.62 -3.50 6.31
CA THR A 273 9.95 -3.69 6.91
C THR A 273 10.17 -2.83 8.16
N THR A 274 11.29 -2.98 8.84
CA THR A 274 11.62 -2.22 10.07
C THR A 274 12.32 -0.90 9.76
N ALA A 275 12.37 0.01 10.73
CA ALA A 275 13.14 1.27 10.60
C ALA A 275 14.64 1.04 10.33
N GLN A 276 15.16 -0.14 10.66
CA GLN A 276 16.54 -0.56 10.37
C GLN A 276 16.79 -0.85 8.88
N HIS A 277 15.74 -1.16 8.13
CA HIS A 277 15.82 -1.53 6.71
C HIS A 277 15.09 -0.54 5.80
N THR A 278 14.40 0.45 6.36
CA THR A 278 13.83 1.59 5.63
C THR A 278 14.85 2.72 5.55
N SER A 279 15.01 3.36 4.38
CA SER A 279 15.87 4.55 4.27
C SER A 279 15.32 5.70 5.12
N ALA A 280 16.21 6.54 5.68
CA ALA A 280 15.77 7.69 6.46
C ALA A 280 14.97 8.66 5.58
N TRP A 281 15.35 8.79 4.30
CA TRP A 281 14.60 9.59 3.33
C TRP A 281 13.15 9.11 3.20
N ALA A 282 12.92 7.81 3.01
CA ALA A 282 11.57 7.26 2.88
C ALA A 282 10.78 7.41 4.19
N GLY A 283 11.41 7.10 5.34
CA GLY A 283 10.79 7.24 6.65
C GLY A 283 10.36 8.66 6.99
N ILE A 284 11.15 9.68 6.62
CA ILE A 284 10.81 11.10 6.81
C ILE A 284 9.77 11.53 5.76
N HIS A 285 9.93 11.12 4.50
CA HIS A 285 9.02 11.43 3.41
C HIS A 285 7.57 11.05 3.75
N TYR A 286 7.37 9.88 4.37
CA TYR A 286 6.05 9.41 4.80
C TYR A 286 5.24 10.48 5.56
N PHE A 287 5.88 11.20 6.47
CA PHE A 287 5.23 12.25 7.26
C PHE A 287 5.31 13.63 6.60
N ALA A 288 6.50 14.02 6.15
CA ALA A 288 6.80 15.38 5.70
C ALA A 288 6.20 15.72 4.33
N SER A 289 5.91 14.71 3.50
CA SER A 289 5.30 14.92 2.18
C SER A 289 3.78 15.07 2.22
N ARG A 290 3.13 14.73 3.34
CA ARG A 290 1.69 14.91 3.54
C ARG A 290 1.39 16.36 3.88
N LYS A 291 0.76 17.04 2.92
CA LYS A 291 0.46 18.48 2.96
C LYS A 291 -1.00 18.77 2.61
N GLY A 292 -1.87 17.80 2.90
CA GLY A 292 -3.30 17.89 2.65
C GLY A 292 -3.93 19.07 3.39
N ARG A 293 -4.83 19.79 2.71
CA ARG A 293 -5.61 20.88 3.31
C ARG A 293 -7.02 20.85 2.73
N ALA A 294 -8.00 21.01 3.60
CA ALA A 294 -9.41 21.08 3.21
C ALA A 294 -10.12 22.22 3.95
N HIS A 295 -11.32 22.55 3.47
CA HIS A 295 -12.22 23.44 4.20
C HIS A 295 -12.99 22.73 5.32
N ASN A 296 -13.37 21.47 5.10
CA ASN A 296 -14.27 20.70 5.97
C ASN A 296 -13.62 19.40 6.49
N ALA A 297 -12.29 19.34 6.55
CA ALA A 297 -11.52 18.20 7.03
C ALA A 297 -10.15 18.66 7.53
N GLU A 298 -9.59 17.95 8.50
CA GLU A 298 -8.24 18.19 9.02
C GLU A 298 -7.18 17.57 8.10
N SER A 299 -5.93 18.03 8.21
CA SER A 299 -4.85 17.55 7.31
C SER A 299 -4.51 16.07 7.47
N SER A 300 -4.85 15.47 8.61
CA SER A 300 -4.65 14.06 8.93
C SER A 300 -5.77 13.16 8.39
N ASP A 301 -6.92 13.73 8.03
CA ASP A 301 -8.08 12.97 7.59
C ASP A 301 -7.74 12.22 6.29
N VAL A 302 -8.48 11.14 6.07
CA VAL A 302 -8.31 10.30 4.88
C VAL A 302 -9.64 10.11 4.16
N LEU A 303 -9.55 9.98 2.84
CA LEU A 303 -10.66 9.60 1.99
C LEU A 303 -10.79 8.08 1.94
N THR A 304 -11.99 7.56 2.12
CA THR A 304 -12.28 6.12 2.12
C THR A 304 -13.67 5.80 1.55
N TRP A 305 -13.83 4.57 1.09
CA TRP A 305 -15.07 4.04 0.51
C TRP A 305 -15.26 2.59 0.94
N PRO A 306 -16.49 2.02 0.89
CA PRO A 306 -16.70 0.61 1.23
C PRO A 306 -15.80 -0.35 0.45
N GLN A 307 -15.59 -0.10 -0.85
CA GLN A 307 -14.68 -0.86 -1.72
C GLN A 307 -13.21 -0.39 -1.65
N GLY A 308 -12.87 0.52 -0.74
CA GLY A 308 -11.58 1.21 -0.68
C GLY A 308 -11.25 1.96 -1.97
N ASN A 309 -9.96 1.99 -2.34
CA ASN A 309 -9.49 2.74 -3.51
C ASN A 309 -9.98 2.18 -4.85
N ASN A 310 -10.67 1.03 -4.85
CA ASN A 310 -11.35 0.52 -6.03
C ASN A 310 -12.42 1.50 -6.57
N PHE A 311 -12.98 2.35 -5.69
CA PHE A 311 -13.84 3.44 -6.11
C PHE A 311 -13.17 4.33 -7.17
N LEU A 312 -11.91 4.73 -6.94
CA LEU A 312 -11.13 5.56 -7.86
C LEU A 312 -10.74 4.79 -9.12
N VAL A 313 -10.33 3.53 -8.96
CA VAL A 313 -10.02 2.62 -10.09
C VAL A 313 -11.19 2.54 -11.07
N GLU A 314 -12.40 2.37 -10.55
CA GLU A 314 -13.58 2.21 -11.38
C GLU A 314 -13.90 3.48 -12.18
N HIS A 315 -13.72 4.66 -11.58
CA HIS A 315 -13.82 5.93 -12.31
C HIS A 315 -12.74 6.07 -13.39
N LEU A 316 -11.48 5.72 -13.10
CA LEU A 316 -10.41 5.72 -14.10
C LEU A 316 -10.75 4.79 -15.27
N ARG A 317 -11.26 3.59 -14.97
CA ARG A 317 -11.68 2.59 -15.97
C ARG A 317 -12.82 3.12 -16.84
N GLN A 318 -13.85 3.71 -16.24
CA GLN A 318 -15.02 4.22 -16.96
C GLN A 318 -14.69 5.38 -17.89
N GLN A 319 -13.75 6.25 -17.51
CA GLN A 319 -13.33 7.39 -18.32
C GLN A 319 -12.55 7.00 -19.58
N ALA A 320 -12.04 5.76 -19.67
CA ALA A 320 -11.35 5.21 -20.84
C ALA A 320 -11.60 3.69 -21.00
N ALA A 321 -12.87 3.29 -21.11
CA ALA A 321 -13.26 1.88 -21.00
C ALA A 321 -12.91 0.99 -22.21
N THR A 322 -12.76 1.58 -23.41
CA THR A 322 -12.54 0.82 -24.65
C THR A 322 -11.11 0.29 -24.72
N GLY A 323 -10.92 -0.89 -25.31
CA GLY A 323 -9.59 -1.48 -25.50
C GLY A 323 -8.90 -1.89 -24.20
N ILE A 324 -9.65 -2.29 -23.18
CA ILE A 324 -9.13 -3.00 -22.00
C ILE A 324 -9.34 -4.49 -22.25
N LEU A 325 -8.25 -5.26 -22.26
CA LEU A 325 -8.22 -6.70 -22.47
C LEU A 325 -7.88 -7.38 -21.13
N PRO A 326 -8.89 -7.81 -20.35
CA PRO A 326 -8.67 -8.61 -19.14
C PRO A 326 -8.15 -10.01 -19.50
N HIS A 327 -7.72 -10.76 -18.50
CA HIS A 327 -7.16 -12.12 -18.66
C HIS A 327 -5.95 -12.20 -19.62
N THR A 328 -5.36 -11.09 -20.01
CA THR A 328 -4.36 -11.00 -21.08
C THR A 328 -2.99 -10.75 -20.48
N LEU A 329 -2.21 -11.83 -20.31
CA LEU A 329 -0.83 -11.80 -19.83
C LEU A 329 0.11 -11.42 -20.96
N ALA A 330 0.70 -10.23 -20.96
CA ALA A 330 1.88 -9.97 -21.78
C ALA A 330 3.07 -10.79 -21.27
N TYR A 331 3.80 -11.45 -22.18
CA TYR A 331 4.92 -12.31 -21.80
C TYR A 331 6.20 -12.10 -22.60
N ALA A 332 6.16 -11.33 -23.68
CA ALA A 332 7.34 -10.87 -24.40
C ALA A 332 7.08 -9.48 -24.99
N VAL A 333 8.09 -8.61 -24.95
CA VAL A 333 8.08 -7.28 -25.57
C VAL A 333 9.36 -7.15 -26.38
N GLU A 334 9.21 -6.87 -27.67
CA GLU A 334 10.31 -6.70 -28.61
C GLU A 334 10.21 -5.32 -29.25
N GLU A 335 11.32 -4.58 -29.25
CA GLU A 335 11.44 -3.37 -30.08
C GLU A 335 11.62 -3.77 -31.55
N THR A 336 10.97 -3.03 -32.43
CA THR A 336 11.03 -3.26 -33.88
C THR A 336 11.27 -1.92 -34.59
N ASP A 337 11.66 -1.95 -35.86
CA ASP A 337 11.84 -0.73 -36.66
C ASP A 337 10.55 0.15 -36.74
N ALA A 338 9.37 -0.45 -36.54
CA ALA A 338 8.07 0.22 -36.63
C ALA A 338 7.48 0.62 -35.26
N GLY A 339 8.12 0.27 -34.15
CA GLY A 339 7.61 0.48 -32.79
C GLY A 339 7.90 -0.71 -31.89
N VAL A 340 6.85 -1.35 -31.38
CA VAL A 340 6.95 -2.47 -30.42
C VAL A 340 6.00 -3.60 -30.81
N SER A 341 6.49 -4.83 -30.64
CA SER A 341 5.69 -6.06 -30.76
C SER A 341 5.54 -6.71 -29.39
N VAL A 342 4.31 -6.94 -28.97
CA VAL A 342 4.00 -7.59 -27.68
C VAL A 342 3.31 -8.91 -27.94
N LEU A 343 3.88 -10.00 -27.41
CA LEU A 343 3.16 -11.27 -27.32
C LEU A 343 2.41 -11.34 -25.99
N ALA A 344 1.13 -11.70 -26.08
CA ALA A 344 0.27 -11.84 -24.93
C ALA A 344 -0.56 -13.13 -24.99
N TYR A 345 -0.83 -13.71 -23.84
CA TYR A 345 -1.60 -14.93 -23.67
C TYR A 345 -2.92 -14.61 -22.98
N ASP A 346 -4.03 -14.92 -23.66
CA ASP A 346 -5.38 -14.81 -23.12
C ASP A 346 -5.67 -16.07 -22.29
N ALA A 347 -5.76 -15.90 -20.98
CA ALA A 347 -5.99 -16.98 -20.03
C ALA A 347 -7.44 -17.51 -20.06
N HIS A 348 -8.37 -16.80 -20.69
CA HIS A 348 -9.74 -17.23 -20.85
C HIS A 348 -9.90 -18.08 -22.12
N THR A 349 -9.37 -17.63 -23.26
CA THR A 349 -9.47 -18.39 -24.52
C THR A 349 -8.36 -19.42 -24.71
N HIS A 350 -7.30 -19.35 -23.90
CA HIS A 350 -6.08 -20.15 -24.03
C HIS A 350 -5.31 -19.92 -25.34
N GLU A 351 -5.46 -18.73 -25.91
CA GLU A 351 -4.80 -18.33 -27.16
C GLU A 351 -3.71 -17.31 -26.91
N THR A 352 -2.70 -17.31 -27.77
CA THR A 352 -1.73 -16.23 -27.85
C THR A 352 -2.18 -15.22 -28.90
N LEU A 353 -2.03 -13.94 -28.60
CA LEU A 353 -2.19 -12.84 -29.55
C LEU A 353 -0.89 -12.03 -29.64
N ARG A 354 -0.71 -11.38 -30.78
CA ARG A 354 0.32 -10.36 -30.97
C ARG A 354 -0.32 -8.98 -30.96
N VAL A 355 0.29 -8.02 -30.31
CA VAL A 355 -0.07 -6.60 -30.41
C VAL A 355 1.11 -5.87 -31.04
N GLU A 356 0.89 -5.30 -32.23
CA GLU A 356 1.85 -4.37 -32.83
C GLU A 356 1.41 -2.95 -32.44
N ALA A 357 2.31 -2.19 -31.82
CA ALA A 357 2.03 -0.82 -31.43
C ALA A 357 3.20 0.13 -31.76
N ARG A 358 2.92 1.43 -31.81
CA ARG A 358 3.98 2.44 -32.01
C ARG A 358 4.81 2.64 -30.74
N GLN A 359 4.17 2.51 -29.58
CA GLN A 359 4.78 2.69 -28.26
C GLN A 359 4.21 1.70 -27.24
N ALA A 360 5.03 1.30 -26.27
CA ALA A 360 4.60 0.56 -25.09
C ALA A 360 4.77 1.40 -23.82
N LEU A 361 3.82 1.26 -22.89
CA LEU A 361 3.93 1.76 -21.52
C LEU A 361 3.85 0.57 -20.56
N LEU A 362 4.92 0.34 -19.80
CA LEU A 362 4.99 -0.74 -18.82
C LEU A 362 4.53 -0.23 -17.46
N ALA A 363 3.26 -0.46 -17.13
CA ALA A 363 2.64 -0.19 -15.83
C ALA A 363 2.69 -1.44 -14.92
N THR A 364 3.75 -2.23 -15.04
CA THR A 364 3.98 -3.46 -14.27
C THR A 364 4.94 -3.21 -13.11
N PRO A 365 4.91 -4.05 -12.06
CA PRO A 365 5.97 -4.05 -11.05
C PRO A 365 7.35 -4.25 -11.69
N GLN A 366 8.38 -3.58 -11.18
CA GLN A 366 9.73 -3.57 -11.80
C GLN A 366 10.32 -4.98 -12.03
N PHE A 367 10.05 -5.94 -11.14
CA PHE A 367 10.51 -7.33 -11.32
C PHE A 367 9.82 -8.07 -12.48
N VAL A 368 8.63 -7.62 -12.89
CA VAL A 368 7.93 -8.10 -14.10
C VAL A 368 8.50 -7.39 -15.31
N THR A 369 8.71 -6.07 -15.23
CA THR A 369 9.35 -5.27 -16.28
C THR A 369 10.70 -5.86 -16.70
N GLN A 370 11.55 -6.22 -15.74
CA GLN A 370 12.84 -6.89 -16.01
C GLN A 370 12.72 -8.25 -16.72
N ARG A 371 11.59 -8.94 -16.60
CA ARG A 371 11.33 -10.21 -17.32
C ARG A 371 10.81 -9.98 -18.73
N LEU A 372 10.02 -8.92 -18.93
CA LEU A 372 9.49 -8.55 -20.24
C LEU A 372 10.56 -7.93 -21.15
N LEU A 373 11.54 -7.25 -20.55
CA LEU A 373 12.62 -6.55 -21.23
C LEU A 373 13.99 -6.95 -20.65
N PRO A 374 14.41 -8.23 -20.77
CA PRO A 374 15.64 -8.72 -20.15
C PRO A 374 16.91 -8.03 -20.66
N ASP A 375 16.92 -7.62 -21.94
CA ASP A 375 18.11 -7.08 -22.62
C ASP A 375 18.05 -5.56 -22.85
N SER A 376 17.11 -4.86 -22.19
CA SER A 376 16.95 -3.41 -22.42
C SER A 376 18.09 -2.62 -21.79
N PRO A 377 18.85 -1.82 -22.57
CA PRO A 377 20.06 -1.13 -22.11
C PRO A 377 19.81 -0.05 -21.05
N GLY A 378 18.56 0.36 -20.82
CA GLY A 378 18.16 1.34 -19.81
C GLY A 378 17.63 0.74 -18.50
N LEU A 379 17.40 -0.57 -18.43
CA LEU A 379 16.89 -1.22 -17.23
C LEU A 379 18.05 -1.61 -16.32
N VAL A 380 18.30 -0.81 -15.28
CA VAL A 380 19.23 -1.20 -14.21
C VAL A 380 18.63 -2.39 -13.44
N PRO A 381 19.34 -3.53 -13.34
CA PRO A 381 18.89 -4.64 -12.52
C PRO A 381 18.86 -4.21 -11.05
N LEU A 382 17.66 -3.96 -10.53
CA LEU A 382 17.44 -3.65 -9.12
C LEU A 382 17.15 -4.93 -8.35
N THR A 383 17.91 -5.14 -7.27
CA THR A 383 17.54 -6.14 -6.26
C THR A 383 16.44 -5.55 -5.39
N LEU A 384 15.21 -6.01 -5.61
CA LEU A 384 14.04 -5.53 -4.88
C LEU A 384 13.62 -6.55 -3.83
N HIS A 385 13.70 -6.13 -2.57
CA HIS A 385 13.10 -6.87 -1.47
C HIS A 385 11.60 -6.58 -1.43
N ARG A 386 10.80 -7.61 -1.12
CA ARG A 386 9.34 -7.52 -1.04
C ARG A 386 8.87 -8.27 0.19
N ALA A 387 7.98 -7.66 0.95
CA ALA A 387 7.32 -8.30 2.07
C ALA A 387 5.97 -8.90 1.61
N PRO A 388 5.67 -10.15 1.95
CA PRO A 388 4.33 -10.68 1.74
C PRO A 388 3.34 -9.94 2.66
N TRP A 389 2.20 -9.54 2.11
CA TRP A 389 1.13 -8.87 2.85
C TRP A 389 -0.17 -9.66 2.71
N VAL A 390 -0.90 -9.85 3.82
CA VAL A 390 -2.17 -10.58 3.84
C VAL A 390 -3.23 -9.69 4.46
N VAL A 391 -4.32 -9.50 3.72
CA VAL A 391 -5.54 -8.81 4.20
C VAL A 391 -6.61 -9.86 4.47
N ALA A 392 -7.19 -9.82 5.66
CA ALA A 392 -8.31 -10.68 6.04
C ALA A 392 -9.58 -9.84 6.21
N ASN A 393 -10.56 -10.05 5.33
CA ASN A 393 -11.89 -9.47 5.44
C ASN A 393 -12.80 -10.43 6.22
N LEU A 394 -13.26 -10.00 7.40
CA LEU A 394 -14.08 -10.81 8.29
C LEU A 394 -15.47 -10.19 8.42
N THR A 395 -16.50 -10.94 8.06
CA THR A 395 -17.90 -10.55 8.31
C THR A 395 -18.35 -11.19 9.62
N ILE A 396 -18.91 -10.38 10.51
CA ILE A 396 -19.39 -10.79 11.82
C ILE A 396 -20.85 -10.39 11.98
N ASP A 397 -21.66 -11.24 12.60
CA ASP A 397 -23.11 -11.03 12.76
C ASP A 397 -23.47 -9.93 13.79
N GLY A 398 -22.47 -9.40 14.48
CA GLY A 398 -22.63 -8.32 15.45
C GLY A 398 -21.29 -7.88 16.01
N LEU A 399 -21.29 -6.74 16.70
CA LEU A 399 -20.11 -6.20 17.37
C LEU A 399 -19.54 -7.24 18.37
N PRO A 400 -18.22 -7.47 18.40
CA PRO A 400 -17.64 -8.37 19.39
C PRO A 400 -18.00 -7.90 20.80
N ARG A 401 -18.69 -8.74 21.56
CA ARG A 401 -18.91 -8.49 23.00
C ARG A 401 -17.60 -8.75 23.71
N ALA A 402 -16.84 -7.69 24.02
CA ALA A 402 -15.73 -7.83 24.97
C ALA A 402 -16.29 -8.38 26.30
N PRO A 403 -15.64 -9.36 26.95
CA PRO A 403 -15.93 -9.59 28.36
C PRO A 403 -15.63 -8.29 29.10
N ALA A 404 -16.66 -7.68 29.67
CA ALA A 404 -16.54 -6.42 30.39
C ALA A 404 -15.44 -6.55 31.47
N PRO A 405 -14.39 -5.70 31.47
CA PRO A 405 -13.81 -5.33 32.75
C PRO A 405 -14.95 -4.69 33.55
N ARG A 406 -15.12 -5.09 34.81
CA ARG A 406 -16.14 -4.50 35.67
C ARG A 406 -15.92 -2.96 35.71
N LEU A 407 -16.84 -2.22 35.07
CA LEU A 407 -17.06 -0.76 35.10
C LEU A 407 -15.96 0.07 34.40
N ALA A 408 -16.18 0.96 33.43
CA ALA A 408 -17.39 1.53 32.81
C ALA A 408 -17.05 2.03 31.39
N GLY A 409 -18.02 2.00 30.47
CA GLY A 409 -18.08 2.96 29.35
C GLY A 409 -17.62 2.49 27.95
N THR A 410 -18.61 2.11 27.15
CA THR A 410 -18.74 2.28 25.69
C THR A 410 -17.98 1.38 24.70
N THR A 411 -18.80 0.88 23.76
CA THR A 411 -18.56 0.01 22.62
C THR A 411 -18.14 0.79 21.38
N SER A 412 -17.15 0.30 20.61
CA SER A 412 -17.18 0.32 19.13
C SER A 412 -16.05 -0.53 18.53
N SER A 413 -16.42 -1.25 17.47
CA SER A 413 -15.64 -2.20 16.65
C SER A 413 -14.67 -1.49 15.72
N THR A 414 -13.44 -1.99 15.64
CA THR A 414 -12.80 -2.64 14.47
C THR A 414 -11.45 -3.21 14.94
N ALA A 415 -10.94 -4.23 14.25
CA ALA A 415 -10.05 -5.28 14.76
C ALA A 415 -8.86 -4.83 15.66
N PRO A 416 -8.65 -5.48 16.81
CA PRO A 416 -7.52 -5.22 17.70
C PRO A 416 -6.20 -5.72 17.08
N LYS A 417 -5.12 -4.94 17.16
CA LYS A 417 -3.74 -5.45 17.07
C LYS A 417 -3.31 -5.87 18.49
N PRO A 418 -3.32 -7.16 18.86
CA PRO A 418 -2.87 -7.60 20.17
C PRO A 418 -1.34 -7.58 20.26
N LEU A 419 -0.80 -6.94 21.29
CA LEU A 419 0.52 -7.31 21.82
C LEU A 419 0.29 -8.51 22.74
N ALA A 420 0.91 -9.64 22.40
CA ALA A 420 0.76 -10.89 23.14
C ALA A 420 1.12 -10.69 24.62
N THR A 421 0.26 -11.26 25.48
CA THR A 421 0.33 -11.35 26.95
C THR A 421 1.70 -11.65 27.51
#